data_AF-A0A9W8Q2M0-F1
#
_entry.id   AF-A0A9W8Q2M0-F1
#
_cell.length_a   1.000
_cell.length_b   1.000
_cell.length_c   1.000
_cell.angle_alpha   90.00
_cell.angle_beta   90.00
_cell.angle_gamma   90.00
#
_symmetry.space_group_name_H-M   'P 1'
#
loop_
_entity.id
_entity.type
_entity.pdbx_description
1 polymer ?
#
loop_
_entity_poly.entity_id
_entity_poly.type
_entity_poly.pdbx_seq_one_letter_code
_entity_poly.pdbx_strand_id
1 'polypeptide(L)'
;MPNTGKPSPGCHLCRSRRVKCDLRRPRMLSSPGAAVTDAGIVTVWLLSLYEMLSVSSSQCASPSPSLVAWSHHTDGLSALISLRGNFQCKTARGRAIFWAALEHIIFRHFKAQEPITGTCLQSLMNIRYFADSQDLCILGRPVPKRFPKVKKENIHAKMKTVGIIGGSTDLATAEYYKLINATVREQLGGLHTGEIIINSMDLAKSAHYVHNALWDEGGAYLAGKAQSLERAGADFIIVVSNTWHRAASIFMKDVTIPLLHIADPTATAIKAQGLSKVILLGTKATMATPYLIEEFKTRGIEVVVPTDAEQTFIDDVIFKELSFWQFKAVSKQRYLEIMDRLVKEEGAQGVILGCTEIPLLVKQEDRPAVPMFDTLTLHAKAAALRAVEDGVRLQKV
;
A
#
# COMPACT_ATOMS: atom_id res chain seq x y z
N MET A 1 -15.12 -42.51 -24.65
CA MET A 1 -14.15 -43.24 -25.51
C MET A 1 -13.39 -44.22 -24.63
N PRO A 2 -13.32 -45.52 -24.97
CA PRO A 2 -12.56 -46.48 -24.18
C PRO A 2 -11.07 -46.12 -24.24
N ASN A 3 -10.44 -46.14 -23.09
CA ASN A 3 -9.06 -45.73 -22.85
C ASN A 3 -8.10 -46.67 -23.62
N THR A 4 -7.72 -46.33 -24.85
CA THR A 4 -6.83 -47.11 -25.73
C THR A 4 -5.41 -46.54 -25.66
N GLY A 5 -4.48 -47.31 -25.05
CA GLY A 5 -3.07 -46.91 -24.93
C GLY A 5 -2.26 -47.87 -24.07
N LYS A 6 -0.95 -47.94 -24.30
CA LYS A 6 0.01 -48.67 -23.43
C LYS A 6 0.52 -47.71 -22.34
N PRO A 7 0.86 -48.19 -21.14
CA PRO A 7 1.49 -47.36 -20.10
C PRO A 7 2.79 -46.73 -20.60
N SER A 8 3.08 -45.49 -20.18
CA SER A 8 4.28 -44.75 -20.61
C SER A 8 5.59 -45.48 -20.27
N PRO A 9 6.51 -45.72 -21.22
CA PRO A 9 7.83 -46.29 -20.94
C PRO A 9 8.81 -45.27 -20.33
N GLY A 10 8.46 -43.98 -20.26
CA GLY A 10 9.34 -42.92 -19.75
C GLY A 10 9.22 -42.63 -18.24
N CYS A 11 8.15 -43.08 -17.58
CA CYS A 11 7.92 -42.80 -16.15
C CYS A 11 7.52 -44.07 -15.39
N HIS A 12 8.29 -44.43 -14.37
CA HIS A 12 8.04 -45.61 -13.54
C HIS A 12 6.68 -45.57 -12.82
N LEU A 13 6.27 -44.40 -12.32
CA LEU A 13 4.99 -44.22 -11.63
C LEU A 13 3.79 -44.37 -12.57
N CYS A 14 3.90 -43.89 -13.81
CA CYS A 14 2.85 -44.10 -14.82
C CYS A 14 2.70 -45.59 -15.20
N ARG A 15 3.82 -46.34 -15.22
CA ARG A 15 3.80 -47.79 -15.45
C ARG A 15 3.12 -48.53 -14.30
N SER A 16 3.51 -48.24 -13.06
CA SER A 16 2.97 -48.94 -11.88
C SER A 16 1.47 -48.68 -11.70
N ARG A 17 1.00 -47.47 -11.99
CA ARG A 17 -0.42 -47.08 -11.90
C ARG A 17 -1.25 -47.42 -13.15
N ARG A 18 -0.67 -48.10 -14.15
CA ARG A 18 -1.29 -48.43 -15.45
C ARG A 18 -1.99 -47.25 -16.13
N VAL A 19 -1.47 -46.03 -15.94
CA VAL A 19 -2.00 -44.82 -16.57
C VAL A 19 -1.68 -44.90 -18.06
N LYS A 20 -2.73 -45.07 -18.87
CA LYS A 20 -2.61 -45.19 -20.33
C LYS A 20 -2.28 -43.82 -20.92
N CYS A 21 -1.12 -43.73 -21.57
CA CYS A 21 -0.71 -42.54 -22.31
C CYS A 21 -0.87 -42.86 -23.80
N ASP A 22 -1.51 -41.98 -24.56
CA ASP A 22 -1.51 -42.11 -26.02
C ASP A 22 -0.11 -41.80 -26.54
N LEU A 23 0.69 -42.87 -26.73
CA LEU A 23 2.04 -42.80 -27.25
C LEU A 23 2.12 -42.20 -28.66
N ARG A 24 1.00 -42.07 -29.39
CA ARG A 24 0.98 -41.42 -30.71
C ARG A 24 1.04 -39.89 -30.61
N ARG A 25 0.84 -39.29 -29.42
CA ARG A 25 0.73 -37.83 -29.27
C ARG A 25 1.31 -37.18 -27.99
N PRO A 26 2.43 -37.60 -27.37
CA PRO A 26 3.05 -36.76 -26.35
C PRO A 26 3.99 -35.73 -27.00
N ARG A 27 3.47 -34.85 -27.87
CA ARG A 27 4.29 -33.74 -28.44
C ARG A 27 4.94 -32.93 -27.32
N MET A 28 4.23 -32.80 -26.21
CA MET A 28 4.65 -32.06 -25.00
C MET A 28 5.90 -32.62 -24.32
N LEU A 29 6.17 -33.93 -24.41
CA LEU A 29 7.39 -34.55 -23.83
C LEU A 29 8.49 -34.78 -24.87
N SER A 30 8.21 -34.50 -26.15
CA SER A 30 9.15 -34.74 -27.25
C SER A 30 10.18 -33.63 -27.44
N SER A 31 9.95 -32.43 -26.87
CA SER A 31 10.93 -31.34 -26.87
C SER A 31 10.68 -30.35 -25.72
N PRO A 32 11.73 -29.68 -25.19
CA PRO A 32 11.58 -28.62 -24.19
C PRO A 32 10.64 -27.48 -24.64
N GLY A 33 10.67 -27.11 -25.93
CA GLY A 33 9.82 -26.07 -26.49
C GLY A 33 8.32 -26.42 -26.50
N ALA A 34 7.98 -27.70 -26.67
CA ALA A 34 6.59 -28.15 -26.61
C ALA A 34 6.08 -28.28 -25.16
N ALA A 35 6.98 -28.48 -24.19
CA ALA A 35 6.65 -28.64 -22.78
C ALA A 35 6.30 -27.31 -22.09
N VAL A 36 6.93 -26.19 -22.51
CA VAL A 36 6.76 -24.86 -21.91
C VAL A 36 5.57 -24.06 -22.43
N THR A 37 4.64 -24.70 -23.15
CA THR A 37 3.41 -24.06 -23.62
C THR A 37 2.42 -23.84 -22.46
N ASP A 38 1.42 -22.95 -22.64
CA ASP A 38 0.32 -22.79 -21.68
C ASP A 38 -0.32 -24.13 -21.33
N ALA A 39 -0.62 -24.95 -22.34
CA ALA A 39 -1.20 -26.27 -22.16
C ALA A 39 -0.27 -27.20 -21.36
N GLY A 40 1.04 -27.11 -21.58
CA GLY A 40 2.03 -27.92 -20.87
C GLY A 40 2.13 -27.60 -19.39
N ILE A 41 2.27 -26.32 -19.05
CA ILE A 41 2.32 -25.88 -17.66
C ILE A 41 1.00 -26.20 -16.95
N VAL A 42 -0.15 -25.92 -17.57
CA VAL A 42 -1.46 -26.22 -16.97
C VAL A 42 -1.66 -27.72 -16.75
N THR A 43 -1.20 -28.57 -17.68
CA THR A 43 -1.33 -30.02 -17.54
C THR A 43 -0.51 -30.55 -16.37
N VAL A 44 0.74 -30.11 -16.22
CA VAL A 44 1.59 -30.52 -15.09
C VAL A 44 1.05 -29.96 -13.77
N TRP A 45 0.54 -28.73 -13.77
CA TRP A 45 -0.13 -28.14 -12.61
C TRP A 45 -1.38 -28.93 -12.19
N LEU A 46 -2.27 -29.29 -13.13
CA LEU A 46 -3.46 -30.09 -12.86
C LEU A 46 -3.13 -31.50 -12.36
N LEU A 47 -2.07 -32.13 -12.88
CA LEU A 47 -1.59 -33.42 -12.37
C LEU A 47 -1.05 -33.28 -10.94
N SER A 48 -0.32 -32.20 -10.66
CA SER A 48 0.18 -31.90 -9.32
C SER A 48 -0.96 -31.65 -8.32
N LEU A 49 -2.00 -30.92 -8.73
CA LEU A 49 -3.23 -30.72 -7.96
C LEU A 49 -3.98 -32.03 -7.71
N TYR A 50 -4.10 -32.88 -8.72
CA TYR A 50 -4.75 -34.19 -8.56
C TYR A 50 -4.02 -35.04 -7.51
N GLU A 51 -2.68 -35.13 -7.58
CA GLU A 51 -1.91 -35.89 -6.59
C GLU A 51 -2.08 -35.31 -5.17
N MET A 52 -2.07 -33.98 -5.02
CA MET A 52 -2.33 -33.30 -3.74
C MET A 52 -3.72 -33.65 -3.18
N LEU A 53 -4.77 -33.57 -4.01
CA LEU A 53 -6.15 -33.84 -3.60
C LEU A 53 -6.41 -35.33 -3.35
N SER A 54 -5.66 -36.21 -4.03
CA SER A 54 -5.79 -37.66 -3.91
C SER A 54 -5.07 -38.27 -2.69
N VAL A 55 -4.36 -37.45 -1.89
CA VAL A 55 -3.79 -37.91 -0.61
C VAL A 55 -4.94 -38.25 0.35
N SER A 56 -5.25 -39.54 0.53
CA SER A 56 -6.18 -39.96 1.58
C SER A 56 -5.51 -39.84 2.94
N SER A 57 -6.26 -39.37 3.95
CA SER A 57 -5.82 -39.18 5.34
C SER A 57 -5.58 -40.49 6.11
N SER A 58 -5.37 -41.61 5.40
CA SER A 58 -5.39 -42.95 5.98
C SER A 58 -4.18 -43.78 5.53
N GLN A 59 -2.97 -43.38 5.96
CA GLN A 59 -1.79 -44.25 6.12
C GLN A 59 -0.59 -43.42 6.62
N CYS A 60 -0.52 -43.21 7.93
CA CYS A 60 0.63 -42.61 8.61
C CYS A 60 1.66 -43.70 8.92
N ALA A 61 2.51 -44.05 7.95
CA ALA A 61 3.74 -44.82 8.23
C ALA A 61 4.81 -44.70 7.13
N SER A 62 4.46 -44.16 5.95
CA SER A 62 5.39 -43.88 4.85
C SER A 62 4.80 -42.74 3.99
N PRO A 63 5.61 -41.92 3.30
CA PRO A 63 5.05 -40.91 2.40
C PRO A 63 4.20 -41.64 1.38
N SER A 64 2.90 -41.28 1.31
CA SER A 64 2.00 -41.91 0.35
C SER A 64 2.63 -41.79 -1.05
N PRO A 65 2.44 -42.78 -1.93
CA PRO A 65 2.89 -42.68 -3.32
C PRO A 65 2.38 -41.42 -4.03
N SER A 66 1.29 -40.81 -3.53
CA SER A 66 0.75 -39.52 -3.98
C SER A 66 1.52 -38.31 -3.46
N LEU A 67 2.06 -38.31 -2.24
CA LEU A 67 2.93 -37.25 -1.73
C LEU A 67 4.26 -37.17 -2.51
N VAL A 68 4.86 -38.33 -2.82
CA VAL A 68 6.08 -38.40 -3.63
C VAL A 68 5.80 -37.95 -5.07
N ALA A 69 4.69 -38.40 -5.66
CA ALA A 69 4.27 -37.96 -6.99
C ALA A 69 3.95 -36.45 -7.02
N TRP A 70 3.31 -35.92 -6.00
CA TRP A 70 3.04 -34.48 -5.84
C TRP A 70 4.34 -33.66 -5.79
N SER A 71 5.36 -34.13 -5.06
CA SER A 71 6.67 -33.47 -5.05
C SER A 71 7.29 -33.45 -6.46
N HIS A 72 7.37 -34.60 -7.13
CA HIS A 72 7.97 -34.68 -8.47
C HIS A 72 7.24 -33.83 -9.52
N HIS A 73 5.91 -33.75 -9.46
CA HIS A 73 5.15 -32.88 -10.36
C HIS A 73 5.35 -31.40 -10.04
N THR A 74 5.52 -31.04 -8.77
CA THR A 74 5.83 -29.67 -8.36
C THR A 74 7.25 -29.25 -8.78
N ASP A 75 8.23 -30.15 -8.66
CA ASP A 75 9.59 -29.92 -9.14
C ASP A 75 9.63 -29.76 -10.66
N GLY A 76 8.90 -30.63 -11.39
CA GLY A 76 8.72 -30.50 -12.83
C GLY A 76 8.05 -29.19 -13.24
N LEU A 77 7.05 -28.72 -12.46
CA LEU A 77 6.40 -27.44 -12.69
C LEU A 77 7.36 -26.26 -12.51
N SER A 78 8.21 -26.29 -11.47
CA SER A 78 9.25 -25.29 -11.22
C SER A 78 10.27 -25.23 -12.36
N ALA A 79 10.70 -26.39 -12.87
CA ALA A 79 11.59 -26.49 -14.02
C ALA A 79 10.95 -25.93 -15.30
N LEU A 80 9.68 -26.21 -15.56
CA LEU A 80 8.97 -25.70 -16.74
C LEU A 80 8.77 -24.18 -16.70
N ILE A 81 8.44 -23.61 -15.54
CA ILE A 81 8.38 -22.15 -15.35
C ILE A 81 9.74 -21.51 -15.64
N SER A 82 10.80 -22.11 -15.10
CA SER A 82 12.17 -21.62 -15.30
C SER A 82 12.57 -21.67 -16.78
N LEU A 83 12.27 -22.79 -17.47
CA LEU A 83 12.55 -22.97 -18.90
C LEU A 83 11.69 -22.05 -19.79
N ARG A 84 10.44 -21.76 -19.39
CA ARG A 84 9.55 -20.85 -20.12
C ARG A 84 10.05 -19.39 -20.08
N GLY A 85 10.74 -19.03 -19.01
CA GLY A 85 11.32 -17.71 -18.80
C GLY A 85 10.28 -16.59 -18.94
N ASN A 86 10.68 -15.46 -19.53
CA ASN A 86 9.83 -14.27 -19.62
C ASN A 86 8.60 -14.41 -20.54
N PHE A 87 8.48 -15.51 -21.30
CA PHE A 87 7.32 -15.71 -22.19
C PHE A 87 6.00 -15.84 -21.42
N GLN A 88 6.04 -16.36 -20.19
CA GLN A 88 4.86 -16.42 -19.31
C GLN A 88 4.30 -15.04 -18.96
N CYS A 89 5.14 -14.00 -18.98
CA CYS A 89 4.72 -12.64 -18.64
C CYS A 89 4.11 -11.87 -19.83
N LYS A 90 4.29 -12.35 -21.07
CA LYS A 90 3.90 -11.64 -22.30
C LYS A 90 2.39 -11.58 -22.55
N THR A 91 1.60 -12.43 -21.90
CA THR A 91 0.14 -12.49 -22.10
C THR A 91 -0.59 -12.59 -20.76
N ALA A 92 -1.82 -12.06 -20.69
CA ALA A 92 -2.67 -12.15 -19.50
C ALA A 92 -2.89 -13.60 -19.05
N ARG A 93 -3.10 -14.49 -20.03
CA ARG A 93 -3.25 -15.93 -19.79
C ARG A 93 -1.97 -16.55 -19.23
N GLY A 94 -0.81 -16.23 -19.80
CA GLY A 94 0.48 -16.71 -19.31
C GLY A 94 0.76 -16.27 -17.87
N ARG A 95 0.41 -15.02 -17.51
CA ARG A 95 0.55 -14.50 -16.14
C ARG A 95 -0.36 -15.22 -15.15
N ALA A 96 -1.62 -15.44 -15.51
CA ALA A 96 -2.55 -16.18 -14.65
C ALA A 96 -2.05 -17.62 -14.41
N ILE A 97 -1.55 -18.30 -15.45
CA ILE A 97 -0.97 -19.64 -15.34
C ILE A 97 0.28 -19.63 -14.47
N PHE A 98 1.15 -18.63 -14.61
CA PHE A 98 2.33 -18.46 -13.78
C PHE A 98 1.97 -18.32 -12.30
N TRP A 99 1.02 -17.44 -11.96
CA TRP A 99 0.60 -17.22 -10.56
C TRP A 99 -0.02 -18.47 -9.95
N ALA A 100 -0.92 -19.15 -10.66
CA ALA A 100 -1.53 -20.39 -10.18
C ALA A 100 -0.49 -21.50 -9.93
N ALA A 101 0.53 -21.60 -10.80
CA ALA A 101 1.61 -22.56 -10.66
C ALA A 101 2.58 -22.19 -9.52
N LEU A 102 2.88 -20.89 -9.35
CA LEU A 102 3.73 -20.38 -8.29
C LEU A 102 3.11 -20.57 -6.89
N GLU A 103 1.82 -20.24 -6.72
CA GLU A 103 1.09 -20.45 -5.46
C GLU A 103 1.15 -21.93 -5.04
N HIS A 104 0.98 -22.83 -6.00
CA HIS A 104 1.09 -24.28 -5.78
C HIS A 104 2.49 -24.71 -5.33
N ILE A 105 3.54 -24.16 -5.94
CA ILE A 105 4.94 -24.43 -5.55
C ILE A 105 5.22 -23.91 -4.13
N ILE A 106 4.78 -22.68 -3.81
CA ILE A 106 4.94 -22.08 -2.49
C ILE A 106 4.23 -22.93 -1.43
N PHE A 107 2.99 -23.34 -1.70
CA PHE A 107 2.22 -24.18 -0.80
C PHE A 107 2.91 -25.52 -0.51
N ARG A 108 3.53 -26.16 -1.52
CA ARG A 108 4.31 -27.39 -1.32
C ARG A 108 5.50 -27.17 -0.40
N HIS A 109 6.29 -26.11 -0.60
CA HIS A 109 7.45 -25.80 0.25
C HIS A 109 7.01 -25.49 1.69
N PHE A 110 5.90 -24.76 1.85
CA PHE A 110 5.32 -24.49 3.17
C PHE A 110 4.89 -25.79 3.88
N LYS A 111 4.22 -26.71 3.16
CA LYS A 111 3.82 -28.01 3.72
C LYS A 111 5.00 -28.93 4.03
N ALA A 112 6.06 -28.89 3.22
CA ALA A 112 7.26 -29.70 3.41
C ALA A 112 8.24 -29.10 4.44
N GLN A 113 8.02 -27.87 4.91
CA GLN A 113 8.95 -27.11 5.74
C GLN A 113 10.35 -26.99 5.11
N GLU A 114 10.40 -26.93 3.78
CA GLU A 114 11.63 -26.79 3.01
C GLU A 114 11.80 -25.33 2.53
N PRO A 115 13.04 -24.80 2.49
CA PRO A 115 13.29 -23.48 1.93
C PRO A 115 12.95 -23.44 0.44
N ILE A 116 12.33 -22.35 -0.01
CA ILE A 116 12.06 -22.12 -1.43
C ILE A 116 13.41 -22.03 -2.16
N THR A 117 13.64 -22.94 -3.10
CA THR A 117 14.91 -23.01 -3.84
C THR A 117 15.15 -21.78 -4.72
N GLY A 118 16.42 -21.43 -4.92
CA GLY A 118 16.85 -20.18 -5.57
C GLY A 118 16.34 -19.98 -7.00
N THR A 119 16.02 -21.03 -7.75
CA THR A 119 15.46 -20.94 -9.12
C THR A 119 14.04 -20.35 -9.14
N CYS A 120 13.23 -20.65 -8.12
CA CYS A 120 11.88 -20.10 -7.95
C CYS A 120 11.95 -18.60 -7.56
N LEU A 121 12.88 -18.28 -6.65
CA LEU A 121 13.22 -16.90 -6.26
C LEU A 121 13.80 -16.08 -7.42
N GLN A 122 14.64 -16.67 -8.28
CA GLN A 122 15.20 -15.98 -9.45
C GLN A 122 14.11 -15.59 -10.45
N SER A 123 13.11 -16.47 -10.64
CA SER A 123 11.94 -16.18 -11.47
C SER A 123 11.08 -15.06 -10.86
N LEU A 124 10.94 -15.02 -9.53
CA LEU A 124 10.32 -13.91 -8.78
C LEU A 124 11.13 -12.61 -8.87
N MET A 125 12.46 -12.67 -8.86
CA MET A 125 13.33 -11.51 -9.01
C MET A 125 13.38 -10.98 -10.45
N ASN A 126 13.20 -11.83 -11.45
CA ASN A 126 13.00 -11.37 -12.83
C ASN A 126 11.64 -10.69 -13.01
N ILE A 127 10.68 -10.93 -12.10
CA ILE A 127 9.39 -10.21 -11.99
C ILE A 127 9.53 -8.89 -11.22
N ARG A 128 10.68 -8.59 -10.57
CA ARG A 128 10.91 -7.24 -9.99
C ARG A 128 10.92 -6.14 -11.05
N TYR A 129 11.03 -6.48 -12.34
CA TYR A 129 10.80 -5.57 -13.46
C TYR A 129 9.30 -5.34 -13.81
N PHE A 130 8.36 -5.97 -13.08
CA PHE A 130 6.91 -5.87 -13.30
C PHE A 130 6.14 -5.10 -12.22
N ALA A 131 6.82 -4.43 -11.28
CA ALA A 131 6.18 -3.30 -10.59
C ALA A 131 5.82 -2.16 -11.58
N ASP A 132 6.51 -2.09 -12.73
CA ASP A 132 6.17 -1.23 -13.89
C ASP A 132 5.34 -1.97 -14.98
N SER A 133 4.91 -3.18 -14.64
CA SER A 133 4.26 -4.24 -15.43
C SER A 133 2.78 -4.20 -15.78
N GLN A 134 2.07 -3.07 -15.88
CA GLN A 134 0.68 -2.91 -16.40
C GLN A 134 -0.46 -3.90 -15.98
N ASP A 135 -0.21 -4.91 -15.14
CA ASP A 135 -1.14 -6.04 -14.94
C ASP A 135 -1.26 -6.53 -13.49
N LEU A 136 -0.61 -5.88 -12.53
CA LEU A 136 -0.94 -6.01 -11.10
C LEU A 136 -2.05 -5.01 -10.74
N CYS A 137 -3.21 -5.19 -11.36
CA CYS A 137 -4.42 -4.43 -11.06
C CYS A 137 -5.14 -5.08 -9.88
N ILE A 138 -4.67 -4.83 -8.65
CA ILE A 138 -5.40 -5.22 -7.42
C ILE A 138 -6.56 -4.24 -7.15
N LEU A 139 -6.57 -3.06 -7.76
CA LEU A 139 -7.63 -2.06 -7.61
C LEU A 139 -8.00 -1.54 -9.00
N GLY A 140 -9.15 -1.98 -9.50
CA GLY A 140 -9.65 -1.81 -10.87
C GLY A 140 -9.82 -0.37 -11.37
N ARG A 141 -8.72 0.38 -11.51
CA ARG A 141 -8.67 1.62 -12.29
C ARG A 141 -7.81 1.42 -13.54
N PRO A 142 -8.31 1.75 -14.73
CA PRO A 142 -7.54 1.63 -15.95
C PRO A 142 -6.36 2.63 -15.93
N VAL A 143 -5.14 2.12 -16.06
CA VAL A 143 -3.96 2.95 -16.34
C VAL A 143 -3.99 3.34 -17.82
N PRO A 144 -3.80 4.62 -18.18
CA PRO A 144 -3.92 5.08 -19.56
C PRO A 144 -2.89 4.40 -20.49
N LYS A 145 -3.37 3.94 -21.67
CA LYS A 145 -2.60 3.22 -22.70
C LYS A 145 -1.47 4.03 -23.36
N ARG A 146 -1.35 5.31 -23.06
CA ARG A 146 -0.30 6.24 -23.49
C ARG A 146 -0.06 7.22 -22.34
N PHE A 147 1.21 7.53 -22.04
CA PHE A 147 1.49 8.78 -21.33
C PHE A 147 0.79 9.91 -22.09
N PRO A 148 0.03 10.78 -21.40
CA PRO A 148 -0.58 11.92 -22.07
C PRO A 148 0.50 12.62 -22.90
N LYS A 149 0.17 12.98 -24.15
CA LYS A 149 1.09 13.73 -25.01
C LYS A 149 1.64 14.87 -24.17
N VAL A 150 2.95 14.88 -23.97
CA VAL A 150 3.67 15.92 -23.23
C VAL A 150 3.29 17.25 -23.90
N LYS A 151 2.46 18.05 -23.21
CA LYS A 151 2.35 19.48 -23.52
C LYS A 151 3.79 20.00 -23.48
N LYS A 152 4.23 20.78 -24.47
CA LYS A 152 5.61 21.33 -24.56
C LYS A 152 6.19 21.48 -23.16
N GLU A 153 7.13 20.61 -22.82
CA GLU A 153 7.66 20.45 -21.47
C GLU A 153 8.18 21.81 -21.03
N ASN A 154 7.52 22.44 -20.06
CA ASN A 154 7.95 23.73 -19.55
C ASN A 154 9.06 23.45 -18.53
N ILE A 155 10.21 23.00 -19.02
CA ILE A 155 11.40 22.62 -18.22
C ILE A 155 11.85 23.78 -17.32
N HIS A 156 11.48 25.02 -17.68
CA HIS A 156 11.78 26.23 -16.94
C HIS A 156 10.73 26.63 -15.89
N ALA A 157 9.67 25.82 -15.68
CA ALA A 157 8.70 26.07 -14.61
C ALA A 157 9.41 25.98 -13.26
N LYS A 158 9.65 27.14 -12.63
CA LYS A 158 10.26 27.23 -11.31
C LYS A 158 9.33 26.58 -10.29
N MET A 159 9.81 25.54 -9.62
CA MET A 159 9.13 24.86 -8.52
C MET A 159 9.69 25.35 -7.20
N LYS A 160 8.83 25.44 -6.18
CA LYS A 160 9.28 25.63 -4.80
C LYS A 160 9.68 24.29 -4.19
N THR A 161 10.79 24.25 -3.48
CA THR A 161 11.28 23.07 -2.78
C THR A 161 10.49 22.83 -1.49
N VAL A 162 9.92 21.63 -1.33
CA VAL A 162 9.16 21.21 -0.15
C VAL A 162 10.10 20.64 0.92
N GLY A 163 10.16 21.26 2.09
CA GLY A 163 10.82 20.71 3.27
C GLY A 163 9.87 19.83 4.08
N ILE A 164 10.23 18.58 4.35
CA ILE A 164 9.40 17.63 5.10
C ILE A 164 10.10 17.26 6.40
N ILE A 165 9.48 17.60 7.53
CA ILE A 165 9.81 16.98 8.82
C ILE A 165 9.02 15.66 8.89
N GLY A 166 9.69 14.57 8.54
CA GLY A 166 9.12 13.21 8.47
C GLY A 166 9.36 12.38 9.73
N GLY A 167 9.05 11.09 9.67
CA GLY A 167 9.39 10.09 10.69
C GLY A 167 8.32 9.84 11.76
N SER A 168 7.09 10.30 11.56
CA SER A 168 5.96 10.11 12.50
C SER A 168 4.69 9.62 11.77
N THR A 169 4.70 8.46 11.12
CA THR A 169 5.77 7.44 11.02
C THR A 169 6.57 7.53 9.71
N ASP A 170 7.52 6.62 9.49
CA ASP A 170 8.22 6.44 8.22
C ASP A 170 7.26 6.04 7.09
N LEU A 171 6.26 5.21 7.38
CA LEU A 171 5.21 4.82 6.43
C LEU A 171 4.40 6.04 5.94
N ALA A 172 3.96 6.88 6.87
CA ALA A 172 3.29 8.14 6.54
C ALA A 172 4.19 9.03 5.67
N THR A 173 5.47 9.13 6.03
CA THR A 173 6.44 9.97 5.29
C THR A 173 6.63 9.48 3.86
N ALA A 174 6.72 8.16 3.65
CA ALA A 174 6.77 7.57 2.33
C ALA A 174 5.52 7.88 1.50
N GLU A 175 4.34 7.91 2.13
CA GLU A 175 3.09 8.23 1.45
C GLU A 175 3.01 9.71 1.05
N TYR A 176 3.45 10.64 1.91
CA TYR A 176 3.61 12.05 1.54
C TYR A 176 4.50 12.20 0.30
N TYR A 177 5.65 11.53 0.27
CA TYR A 177 6.56 11.58 -0.88
C TYR A 177 5.88 11.10 -2.17
N LYS A 178 5.15 9.99 -2.14
CA LYS A 178 4.41 9.47 -3.29
C LYS A 178 3.33 10.43 -3.77
N LEU A 179 2.51 10.92 -2.84
CA LEU A 179 1.37 11.80 -3.16
C LEU A 179 1.82 13.14 -3.71
N ILE A 180 2.89 13.73 -3.15
CA ILE A 180 3.45 14.97 -3.68
C ILE A 180 3.91 14.78 -5.12
N ASN A 181 4.70 13.73 -5.39
CA ASN A 181 5.18 13.42 -6.73
C ASN A 181 4.07 13.11 -7.73
N ALA A 182 3.04 12.36 -7.30
CA ALA A 182 1.87 12.07 -8.13
C ALA A 182 1.12 13.35 -8.50
N THR A 183 0.92 14.24 -7.53
CA THR A 183 0.20 15.51 -7.73
C THR A 183 1.01 16.47 -8.62
N VAL A 184 2.32 16.59 -8.41
CA VAL A 184 3.20 17.40 -9.28
C VAL A 184 3.12 16.93 -10.73
N ARG A 185 3.18 15.62 -10.95
CA ARG A 185 3.07 15.02 -12.29
C ARG A 185 1.69 15.25 -12.92
N GLU A 186 0.63 15.23 -12.13
CA GLU A 186 -0.72 15.57 -12.58
C GLU A 186 -0.81 17.03 -13.04
N GLN A 187 -0.18 17.96 -12.31
CA GLN A 187 -0.24 19.38 -12.62
C GLN A 187 0.66 19.79 -13.80
N LEU A 188 1.89 19.28 -13.86
CA LEU A 188 2.89 19.71 -14.85
C LEU A 188 3.04 18.75 -16.03
N GLY A 189 2.63 17.49 -15.89
CA GLY A 189 2.76 16.45 -16.91
C GLY A 189 4.18 15.89 -17.06
N GLY A 190 4.37 15.06 -18.09
CA GLY A 190 5.69 14.53 -18.45
C GLY A 190 6.40 13.78 -17.33
N LEU A 191 7.69 14.08 -17.19
CA LEU A 191 8.60 13.48 -16.20
C LEU A 191 8.77 14.33 -14.93
N HIS A 192 7.93 15.35 -14.72
CA HIS A 192 8.05 16.22 -13.54
C HIS A 192 7.82 15.44 -12.23
N THR A 193 8.71 15.70 -11.27
CA THR A 193 8.69 15.21 -9.89
C THR A 193 8.85 16.41 -8.95
N GLY A 194 8.45 16.25 -7.69
CA GLY A 194 8.59 17.31 -6.69
C GLY A 194 10.04 17.52 -6.29
N GLU A 195 10.46 18.78 -6.12
CA GLU A 195 11.69 19.13 -5.42
C GLU A 195 11.44 19.01 -3.91
N ILE A 196 12.05 18.02 -3.25
CA ILE A 196 11.70 17.62 -1.87
C ILE A 196 12.96 17.37 -1.05
N ILE A 197 13.01 17.90 0.16
CA ILE A 197 14.03 17.62 1.17
C ILE A 197 13.34 17.00 2.38
N ILE A 198 13.78 15.83 2.83
CA ILE A 198 13.20 15.15 3.99
C ILE A 198 14.21 15.13 5.13
N ASN A 199 13.84 15.70 6.28
CA ASN A 199 14.55 15.53 7.54
C ASN A 199 13.70 14.68 8.48
N SER A 200 13.95 13.37 8.46
CA SER A 200 13.16 12.41 9.24
C SER A 200 13.53 12.44 10.72
N MET A 201 12.53 12.43 11.60
CA MET A 201 12.71 12.27 13.04
C MET A 201 12.85 10.81 13.44
N ASP A 202 13.47 10.59 14.60
CA ASP A 202 13.47 9.29 15.26
C ASP A 202 12.13 9.12 15.99
N LEU A 203 11.34 8.13 15.56
CA LEU A 203 10.02 7.86 16.12
C LEU A 203 10.08 7.50 17.60
N ALA A 204 11.15 6.84 18.08
CA ALA A 204 11.28 6.49 19.50
C ALA A 204 11.42 7.75 20.37
N LYS A 205 12.24 8.71 19.92
CA LYS A 205 12.34 10.03 20.57
C LYS A 205 11.02 10.78 20.49
N SER A 206 10.40 10.79 19.32
CA SER A 206 9.10 11.44 19.13
C SER A 206 8.04 10.89 20.10
N ALA A 207 7.92 9.57 20.18
CA ALA A 207 6.99 8.89 21.08
C ALA A 207 7.29 9.19 22.54
N HIS A 208 8.56 9.19 22.94
CA HIS A 208 8.96 9.59 24.29
C HIS A 208 8.48 11.00 24.65
N TYR A 209 8.70 12.00 23.79
CA TYR A 209 8.26 13.37 24.05
C TYR A 209 6.72 13.47 24.13
N VAL A 210 6.01 12.82 23.20
CA VAL A 210 4.54 12.84 23.16
C VAL A 210 3.93 12.15 24.39
N HIS A 211 4.41 10.95 24.75
CA HIS A 211 3.87 10.18 25.88
C HIS A 211 4.09 10.85 27.24
N ASN A 212 5.19 11.59 27.37
CA ASN A 212 5.53 12.30 28.61
C ASN A 212 5.12 13.78 28.59
N ALA A 213 4.38 14.22 27.55
CA ALA A 213 3.96 15.61 27.37
C ALA A 213 5.11 16.64 27.42
N LEU A 214 6.30 16.26 26.95
CA LEU A 214 7.52 17.08 26.90
C LEU A 214 7.56 17.91 25.62
N TRP A 215 6.64 18.85 25.49
CA TRP A 215 6.42 19.62 24.25
C TRP A 215 7.54 20.62 23.95
N ASP A 216 8.17 21.18 24.98
CA ASP A 216 9.26 22.14 24.83
C ASP A 216 10.53 21.43 24.33
N GLU A 217 10.88 20.30 24.94
CA GLU A 217 12.03 19.48 24.55
C GLU A 217 11.83 18.86 23.17
N GLY A 218 10.62 18.34 22.92
CA GLY A 218 10.23 17.82 21.62
C GLY A 218 10.25 18.90 20.52
N GLY A 219 9.75 20.09 20.84
CA GLY A 219 9.79 21.25 19.96
C GLY A 219 11.22 21.70 19.65
N ALA A 220 12.11 21.74 20.66
CA ALA A 220 13.52 22.06 20.46
C ALA A 220 14.23 21.00 19.59
N TYR A 221 13.90 19.72 19.77
CA TYR A 221 14.40 18.65 18.90
C TYR A 221 13.96 18.83 17.44
N LEU A 222 12.69 19.20 17.21
CA LEU A 222 12.19 19.49 15.86
C LEU A 222 12.71 20.82 15.28
N ALA A 223 13.04 21.81 16.12
CA ALA A 223 13.59 23.09 15.69
C ALA A 223 14.88 22.90 14.88
N GLY A 224 15.78 22.03 15.36
CA GLY A 224 17.01 21.70 14.64
C GLY A 224 16.74 21.10 13.25
N LYS A 225 15.61 20.38 13.08
CA LYS A 225 15.20 19.83 11.78
C LYS A 225 14.64 20.90 10.86
N ALA A 226 13.77 21.76 11.39
CA ALA A 226 13.16 22.86 10.65
C ALA A 226 14.23 23.83 10.11
N GLN A 227 15.17 24.25 10.97
CA GLN A 227 16.31 25.07 10.57
C GLN A 227 17.24 24.37 9.57
N SER A 228 17.41 23.05 9.69
CA SER A 228 18.19 22.29 8.72
C SER A 228 17.54 22.24 7.34
N LEU A 229 16.21 22.19 7.27
CA LEU A 229 15.47 22.23 6.00
C LEU A 229 15.61 23.60 5.33
N GLU A 230 15.49 24.68 6.11
CA GLU A 230 15.70 26.05 5.63
C GLU A 230 17.12 26.24 5.07
N ARG A 231 18.16 25.85 5.83
CA ARG A 231 19.55 25.91 5.35
C ARG A 231 19.81 25.07 4.11
N ALA A 232 19.04 24.00 3.91
CA ALA A 232 19.14 23.14 2.74
C ALA A 232 18.39 23.69 1.52
N GLY A 233 17.69 24.82 1.65
CA GLY A 233 17.00 25.50 0.55
C GLY A 233 15.53 25.15 0.39
N ALA A 234 14.86 24.62 1.42
CA ALA A 234 13.41 24.49 1.38
C ALA A 234 12.73 25.88 1.31
N ASP A 235 11.69 26.02 0.49
CA ASP A 235 10.91 27.26 0.39
C ASP A 235 9.77 27.33 1.42
N PHE A 236 9.34 26.17 1.92
CA PHE A 236 8.35 26.03 2.98
C PHE A 236 8.45 24.64 3.62
N ILE A 237 7.88 24.50 4.83
CA ILE A 237 7.93 23.27 5.61
C ILE A 237 6.53 22.65 5.72
N ILE A 238 6.48 21.32 5.72
CA ILE A 238 5.37 20.51 6.23
C ILE A 238 5.88 19.56 7.32
N VAL A 239 5.00 19.20 8.26
CA VAL A 239 5.26 18.18 9.27
C VAL A 239 4.33 16.99 9.08
N VAL A 240 4.91 15.80 9.00
CA VAL A 240 4.18 14.53 8.84
C VAL A 240 3.70 14.06 10.21
N SER A 241 2.79 14.80 10.83
CA SER A 241 2.16 14.42 12.11
C SER A 241 1.08 15.41 12.50
N ASN A 242 -0.15 14.97 12.77
CA ASN A 242 -1.18 15.83 13.36
C ASN A 242 -0.79 16.30 14.77
N THR A 243 -0.12 15.44 15.55
CA THR A 243 0.28 15.70 16.94
C THR A 243 1.32 16.82 17.03
N TRP A 244 2.36 16.78 16.20
CA TRP A 244 3.48 17.73 16.30
C TRP A 244 3.12 19.16 15.96
N HIS A 245 2.00 19.40 15.27
CA HIS A 245 1.51 20.76 15.05
C HIS A 245 1.32 21.52 16.38
N ARG A 246 1.06 20.84 17.51
CA ARG A 246 1.02 21.46 18.84
C ARG A 246 2.27 22.26 19.20
N ALA A 247 3.44 21.80 18.77
CA ALA A 247 4.72 22.46 19.04
C ALA A 247 5.20 23.34 17.87
N ALA A 248 4.33 23.66 16.90
CA ALA A 248 4.69 24.44 15.72
C ALA A 248 5.30 25.80 16.05
N SER A 249 4.74 26.51 17.03
CA SER A 249 5.31 27.78 17.50
C SER A 249 6.73 27.65 18.05
N ILE A 250 7.07 26.49 18.62
CA ILE A 250 8.37 26.22 19.21
C ILE A 250 9.39 25.90 18.11
N PHE A 251 9.09 24.93 17.24
CA PHE A 251 10.05 24.49 16.23
C PHE A 251 10.19 25.45 15.03
N MET A 252 9.22 26.34 14.82
CA MET A 252 9.29 27.38 13.79
C MET A 252 9.83 28.73 14.29
N LYS A 253 10.08 28.89 15.60
CA LYS A 253 10.43 30.19 16.21
C LYS A 253 11.56 30.94 15.50
N ASP A 254 12.61 30.21 15.10
CA ASP A 254 13.81 30.77 14.47
C ASP A 254 13.92 30.33 12.98
N VAL A 255 12.80 30.03 12.34
CA VAL A 255 12.71 29.63 10.93
C VAL A 255 11.90 30.68 10.17
N THR A 256 12.46 31.20 9.09
CA THR A 256 11.86 32.31 8.32
C THR A 256 10.93 31.83 7.22
N ILE A 257 11.15 30.62 6.69
CA ILE A 257 10.28 30.00 5.70
C ILE A 257 8.96 29.53 6.33
N PRO A 258 7.83 29.62 5.61
CA PRO A 258 6.52 29.33 6.18
C PRO A 258 6.30 27.84 6.45
N LEU A 259 5.57 27.54 7.52
CA LEU A 259 4.94 26.23 7.75
C LEU A 259 3.60 26.20 7.00
N LEU A 260 3.36 25.16 6.21
CA LEU A 260 2.01 24.80 5.78
C LEU A 260 1.39 23.95 6.90
N HIS A 261 0.37 24.48 7.58
CA HIS A 261 -0.24 23.81 8.71
C HIS A 261 -1.23 22.74 8.23
N ILE A 262 -1.23 21.54 8.81
CA ILE A 262 -2.10 20.41 8.37
C ILE A 262 -3.59 20.74 8.44
N ALA A 263 -3.98 21.61 9.38
CA ALA A 263 -5.35 22.07 9.53
C ALA A 263 -5.80 23.01 8.40
N ASP A 264 -4.90 23.73 7.72
CA ASP A 264 -5.26 24.69 6.66
C ASP A 264 -5.92 24.02 5.45
N PRO A 265 -5.29 23.03 4.78
CA PRO A 265 -5.91 22.37 3.64
C PRO A 265 -7.10 21.50 4.06
N THR A 266 -7.09 20.98 5.29
CA THR A 266 -8.20 20.20 5.83
C THR A 266 -9.43 21.08 6.02
N ALA A 267 -9.31 22.23 6.68
CA ALA A 267 -10.40 23.19 6.85
C ALA A 267 -10.88 23.75 5.51
N THR A 268 -9.97 23.99 4.57
CA THR A 268 -10.33 24.42 3.20
C THR A 268 -11.20 23.38 2.50
N ALA A 269 -10.85 22.09 2.60
CA ALA A 269 -11.63 21.00 2.00
C ALA A 269 -13.01 20.84 2.66
N ILE A 270 -13.10 21.00 3.98
CA ILE A 270 -14.37 20.94 4.73
C ILE A 270 -15.29 22.09 4.28
N LYS A 271 -14.77 23.32 4.25
CA LYS A 271 -15.53 24.51 3.82
C LYS A 271 -15.97 24.43 2.35
N ALA A 272 -15.16 23.84 1.48
CA ALA A 272 -15.52 23.64 0.08
C ALA A 272 -16.78 22.77 -0.10
N GLN A 273 -17.13 21.96 0.92
CA GLN A 273 -18.38 21.19 0.96
C GLN A 273 -19.51 21.90 1.72
N GLY A 274 -19.31 23.15 2.14
CA GLY A 274 -20.29 23.92 2.91
C GLY A 274 -20.51 23.41 4.34
N LEU A 275 -19.57 22.63 4.87
CA LEU A 275 -19.65 22.04 6.22
C LEU A 275 -18.95 22.95 7.23
N SER A 276 -19.43 22.94 8.47
CA SER A 276 -18.85 23.72 9.57
C SER A 276 -18.70 22.93 10.86
N LYS A 277 -19.29 21.74 10.97
CA LYS A 277 -19.17 20.88 12.16
C LYS A 277 -18.78 19.46 11.78
N VAL A 278 -17.65 18.96 12.28
CA VAL A 278 -17.08 17.65 11.89
C VAL A 278 -16.56 16.86 13.08
N ILE A 279 -16.51 15.54 12.93
CA ILE A 279 -15.87 14.63 13.89
C ILE A 279 -14.35 14.65 13.67
N LEU A 280 -13.57 14.59 14.74
CA LEU A 280 -12.13 14.30 14.68
C LEU A 280 -11.86 12.91 15.23
N LEU A 281 -11.34 12.02 14.37
CA LEU A 281 -10.81 10.72 14.78
C LEU A 281 -9.28 10.75 14.65
N GLY A 282 -8.57 10.33 15.69
CA GLY A 282 -7.11 10.32 15.72
C GLY A 282 -6.60 9.50 16.90
N THR A 283 -5.34 9.68 17.28
CA THR A 283 -4.85 9.16 18.56
C THR A 283 -5.57 9.86 19.72
N LYS A 284 -5.60 9.25 20.90
CA LYS A 284 -6.14 9.88 22.12
C LYS A 284 -5.47 11.22 22.40
N ALA A 285 -4.15 11.31 22.20
CA ALA A 285 -3.43 12.58 22.31
C ALA A 285 -3.97 13.66 21.35
N THR A 286 -4.39 13.29 20.15
CA THR A 286 -4.97 14.20 19.15
C THR A 286 -6.39 14.61 19.51
N MET A 287 -7.22 13.68 20.00
CA MET A 287 -8.64 13.93 20.30
C MET A 287 -8.88 14.56 21.68
N ALA A 288 -8.07 14.22 22.69
CA ALA A 288 -8.22 14.71 24.06
C ALA A 288 -7.62 16.10 24.26
N THR A 289 -6.68 16.52 23.41
CA THR A 289 -5.98 17.81 23.58
C THR A 289 -6.77 18.93 22.89
N PRO A 290 -7.03 20.07 23.57
CA PRO A 290 -7.73 21.21 22.98
C PRO A 290 -7.03 21.82 21.76
N TYR A 291 -5.72 21.62 21.61
CA TYR A 291 -4.91 22.29 20.59
C TYR A 291 -5.47 22.14 19.17
N LEU A 292 -5.64 20.91 18.67
CA LEU A 292 -6.07 20.72 17.27
C LEU A 292 -7.54 21.14 17.08
N ILE A 293 -8.36 20.98 18.12
CA ILE A 293 -9.75 21.46 18.15
C ILE A 293 -9.79 22.98 17.99
N GLU A 294 -8.98 23.71 18.76
CA GLU A 294 -8.89 25.18 18.66
C GLU A 294 -8.28 25.63 17.34
N GLU A 295 -7.31 24.90 16.76
CA GLU A 295 -6.80 25.16 15.40
C GLU A 295 -7.91 25.07 14.34
N PHE A 296 -8.79 24.08 14.42
CA PHE A 296 -9.94 24.01 13.50
C PHE A 296 -10.98 25.10 13.77
N LYS A 297 -11.22 25.43 15.04
CA LYS A 297 -12.16 26.46 15.45
C LYS A 297 -11.75 27.87 15.02
N THR A 298 -10.46 28.22 15.11
CA THR A 298 -9.93 29.48 14.56
C THR A 298 -10.12 29.57 13.05
N ARG A 299 -10.23 28.42 12.38
CA ARG A 299 -10.58 28.30 10.96
C ARG A 299 -12.09 28.17 10.73
N GLY A 300 -12.93 28.40 11.72
CA GLY A 300 -14.39 28.36 11.58
C GLY A 300 -14.99 26.95 11.42
N ILE A 301 -14.27 25.92 11.87
CA ILE A 301 -14.74 24.54 11.91
C ILE A 301 -14.92 24.11 13.37
N GLU A 302 -16.15 23.81 13.76
CA GLU A 302 -16.46 23.16 15.03
C GLU A 302 -16.06 21.68 14.95
N VAL A 303 -15.31 21.22 15.95
CA VAL A 303 -14.86 19.84 16.03
C VAL A 303 -15.54 19.15 17.19
N VAL A 304 -16.13 17.99 16.92
CA VAL A 304 -16.62 17.06 17.95
C VAL A 304 -15.72 15.85 18.03
N VAL A 305 -15.54 15.31 19.23
CA VAL A 305 -14.69 14.15 19.48
C VAL A 305 -15.50 13.04 20.16
N PRO A 306 -15.10 11.76 20.01
CA PRO A 306 -15.70 10.66 20.76
C PRO A 306 -15.58 10.83 22.28
N THR A 307 -16.34 10.04 23.03
CA THR A 307 -16.20 9.96 24.50
C THR A 307 -14.82 9.43 24.91
N ASP A 308 -14.35 9.67 26.14
CA ASP A 308 -13.01 9.22 26.58
C ASP A 308 -12.80 7.69 26.42
N ALA A 309 -13.83 6.90 26.68
CA ALA A 309 -13.81 5.45 26.46
C ALA A 309 -13.66 5.10 24.97
N GLU A 310 -14.39 5.78 24.08
CA GLU A 310 -14.27 5.59 22.64
C GLU A 310 -12.93 6.08 22.10
N GLN A 311 -12.39 7.18 22.63
CA GLN A 311 -11.05 7.67 22.29
C GLN A 311 -9.97 6.65 22.66
N THR A 312 -10.08 6.05 23.84
CA THR A 312 -9.18 4.98 24.29
C THR A 312 -9.28 3.76 23.38
N PHE A 313 -10.49 3.37 22.99
CA PHE A 313 -10.71 2.29 22.02
C PHE A 313 -10.07 2.59 20.65
N ILE A 314 -10.27 3.79 20.11
CA ILE A 314 -9.71 4.23 18.82
C ILE A 314 -8.17 4.19 18.88
N ASP A 315 -7.58 4.71 19.95
CA ASP A 315 -6.13 4.72 20.18
C ASP A 315 -5.55 3.30 20.27
N ASP A 316 -6.23 2.42 21.02
CA ASP A 316 -5.88 1.01 21.10
C ASP A 316 -5.92 0.32 19.73
N VAL A 317 -6.94 0.58 18.91
CA VAL A 317 -7.02 0.04 17.55
C VAL A 317 -5.86 0.55 16.69
N ILE A 318 -5.53 1.85 16.76
CA ILE A 318 -4.40 2.44 16.01
C ILE A 318 -3.09 1.72 16.35
N PHE A 319 -2.76 1.60 17.65
CA PHE A 319 -1.45 1.11 18.07
C PHE A 319 -1.35 -0.41 18.17
N LYS A 320 -2.43 -1.12 18.54
CA LYS A 320 -2.42 -2.59 18.73
C LYS A 320 -2.85 -3.36 17.48
N GLU A 321 -3.52 -2.71 16.52
CA GLU A 321 -4.01 -3.37 15.32
C GLU A 321 -3.45 -2.73 14.04
N LEU A 322 -3.77 -1.46 13.78
CA LEU A 322 -3.46 -0.83 12.49
C LEU A 322 -1.95 -0.68 12.26
N SER A 323 -1.20 -0.33 13.30
CA SER A 323 0.27 -0.25 13.28
C SER A 323 0.95 -1.60 12.97
N PHE A 324 0.24 -2.72 13.14
CA PHE A 324 0.69 -4.07 12.83
C PHE A 324 -0.02 -4.67 11.60
N TRP A 325 -0.64 -3.83 10.76
CA TRP A 325 -1.37 -4.25 9.55
C TRP A 325 -2.53 -5.22 9.82
N GLN A 326 -3.15 -5.13 11.00
CA GLN A 326 -4.32 -5.93 11.35
C GLN A 326 -5.60 -5.10 11.18
N PHE A 327 -6.45 -5.50 10.23
CA PHE A 327 -7.71 -4.82 9.93
C PHE A 327 -8.91 -5.68 10.31
N LYS A 328 -9.37 -5.55 11.55
CA LYS A 328 -10.47 -6.37 12.07
C LYS A 328 -11.82 -5.76 11.73
N ALA A 329 -12.74 -6.61 11.25
CA ALA A 329 -14.11 -6.20 10.93
C ALA A 329 -14.84 -5.62 12.16
N VAL A 330 -14.60 -6.20 13.35
CA VAL A 330 -15.18 -5.70 14.60
C VAL A 330 -14.71 -4.29 14.95
N SER A 331 -13.42 -4.00 14.72
CA SER A 331 -12.85 -2.68 14.98
C SER A 331 -13.39 -1.64 14.00
N LYS A 332 -13.46 -1.99 12.70
CA LYS A 332 -14.11 -1.14 11.69
C LYS A 332 -15.57 -0.85 12.06
N GLN A 333 -16.33 -1.89 12.41
CA GLN A 333 -17.74 -1.75 12.75
C GLN A 333 -17.91 -0.79 13.95
N ARG A 334 -17.07 -0.91 14.97
CA ARG A 334 -17.11 0.00 16.12
C ARG A 334 -16.75 1.45 15.76
N TYR A 335 -15.78 1.68 14.87
CA TYR A 335 -15.50 3.02 14.34
C TYR A 335 -16.73 3.63 13.66
N LEU A 336 -17.40 2.85 12.82
CA LEU A 336 -18.59 3.30 12.10
C LEU A 336 -19.76 3.61 13.05
N GLU A 337 -19.95 2.81 14.10
CA GLU A 337 -20.95 3.09 15.14
C GLU A 337 -20.68 4.40 15.89
N ILE A 338 -19.42 4.66 16.24
CA ILE A 338 -19.01 5.92 16.89
C ILE A 338 -19.31 7.11 15.97
N MET A 339 -18.99 6.98 14.68
CA MET A 339 -19.29 8.00 13.69
C MET A 339 -20.79 8.25 13.55
N ASP A 340 -21.58 7.19 13.37
CA ASP A 340 -23.03 7.28 13.20
C ASP A 340 -23.70 7.91 14.44
N ARG A 341 -23.23 7.55 15.64
CA ARG A 341 -23.68 8.15 16.90
C ARG A 341 -23.40 9.66 16.92
N LEU A 342 -22.17 10.07 16.63
CA LEU A 342 -21.78 11.48 16.65
C LEU A 342 -22.49 12.31 15.56
N VAL A 343 -22.75 11.72 14.39
CA VAL A 343 -23.57 12.36 13.35
C VAL A 343 -25.00 12.58 13.87
N LYS A 344 -25.60 11.57 14.50
CA LYS A 344 -26.98 11.62 15.00
C LYS A 344 -27.16 12.53 16.21
N GLU A 345 -26.25 12.45 17.18
CA GLU A 345 -26.38 13.11 18.49
C GLU A 345 -25.79 14.53 18.49
N GLU A 346 -24.65 14.71 17.83
CA GLU A 346 -23.93 16.00 17.83
C GLU A 346 -24.18 16.83 16.55
N GLY A 347 -24.87 16.26 15.55
CA GLY A 347 -25.12 16.93 14.27
C GLY A 347 -23.85 17.12 13.43
N ALA A 348 -22.84 16.26 13.62
CA ALA A 348 -21.63 16.31 12.81
C ALA A 348 -21.93 15.97 11.35
N GLN A 349 -21.28 16.68 10.43
CA GLN A 349 -21.59 16.66 9.00
C GLN A 349 -20.50 15.97 8.16
N GLY A 350 -19.39 15.60 8.79
CA GLY A 350 -18.24 14.96 8.16
C GLY A 350 -17.24 14.47 9.19
N VAL A 351 -16.18 13.77 8.76
CA VAL A 351 -15.17 13.18 9.64
C VAL A 351 -13.76 13.49 9.17
N ILE A 352 -12.94 14.06 10.04
CA ILE A 352 -11.50 14.21 9.87
C ILE A 352 -10.83 12.91 10.27
N LEU A 353 -10.06 12.32 9.35
CA LEU A 353 -9.18 11.19 9.61
C LEU A 353 -7.80 11.76 9.99
N GLY A 354 -7.65 12.05 11.28
CA GLY A 354 -6.51 12.72 11.91
C GLY A 354 -5.37 11.76 12.32
N CYS A 355 -5.33 10.56 11.75
CA CYS A 355 -4.22 9.63 11.90
C CYS A 355 -4.05 8.89 10.57
N THR A 356 -2.81 8.61 10.19
CA THR A 356 -2.46 8.11 8.85
C THR A 356 -2.92 6.67 8.59
N GLU A 357 -3.18 5.95 9.67
CA GLU A 357 -3.61 4.56 9.72
C GLU A 357 -5.13 4.43 9.60
N ILE A 358 -5.91 5.42 10.05
CA ILE A 358 -7.39 5.37 10.04
C ILE A 358 -7.95 5.20 8.61
N PRO A 359 -7.44 5.92 7.57
CA PRO A 359 -7.86 5.69 6.20
C PRO A 359 -7.62 4.26 5.69
N LEU A 360 -6.81 3.43 6.36
CA LEU A 360 -6.65 2.02 6.00
C LEU A 360 -7.82 1.15 6.50
N LEU A 361 -8.42 1.53 7.63
CA LEU A 361 -9.54 0.81 8.24
C LEU A 361 -10.89 1.29 7.70
N VAL A 362 -11.11 2.61 7.65
CA VAL A 362 -12.39 3.22 7.27
C VAL A 362 -12.22 3.95 5.94
N LYS A 363 -13.17 3.74 5.03
CA LYS A 363 -13.16 4.29 3.67
C LYS A 363 -14.44 5.08 3.40
N GLN A 364 -14.38 6.00 2.44
CA GLN A 364 -15.53 6.82 2.06
C GLN A 364 -16.74 5.97 1.64
N GLU A 365 -16.51 4.80 1.06
CA GLU A 365 -17.55 3.85 0.65
C GLU A 365 -18.29 3.22 1.84
N ASP A 366 -17.69 3.18 3.04
CA ASP A 366 -18.36 2.66 4.23
C ASP A 366 -19.52 3.58 4.66
N ARG A 367 -19.42 4.91 4.43
CA ARG A 367 -20.47 5.90 4.69
C ARG A 367 -20.49 6.99 3.61
N PRO A 368 -21.11 6.74 2.44
CA PRO A 368 -21.11 7.70 1.33
C PRO A 368 -21.76 9.05 1.64
N ALA A 369 -22.68 9.09 2.60
CA ALA A 369 -23.38 10.30 3.02
C ALA A 369 -22.59 11.17 4.00
N VAL A 370 -21.47 10.66 4.55
CA VAL A 370 -20.65 11.37 5.53
C VAL A 370 -19.25 11.59 4.93
N PRO A 371 -18.94 12.79 4.44
CA PRO A 371 -17.64 13.10 3.85
C PRO A 371 -16.49 12.86 4.82
N MET A 372 -15.44 12.19 4.33
CA MET A 372 -14.24 11.87 5.10
C MET A 372 -13.05 12.69 4.57
N PHE A 373 -12.34 13.33 5.49
CA PHE A 373 -11.22 14.23 5.22
C PHE A 373 -9.92 13.61 5.72
N ASP A 374 -9.19 12.95 4.83
CA ASP A 374 -7.87 12.41 5.11
C ASP A 374 -6.84 13.54 5.18
N THR A 375 -6.41 13.85 6.41
CA THR A 375 -5.44 14.91 6.68
C THR A 375 -4.13 14.72 5.95
N LEU A 376 -3.64 13.48 5.82
CA LEU A 376 -2.39 13.18 5.10
C LEU A 376 -2.53 13.50 3.62
N THR A 377 -3.59 12.99 3.00
CA THR A 377 -3.80 13.18 1.56
C THR A 377 -4.03 14.65 1.23
N LEU A 378 -4.83 15.36 2.02
CA LEU A 378 -5.10 16.78 1.82
C LEU A 378 -3.85 17.62 1.99
N HIS A 379 -3.03 17.33 3.00
CA HIS A 379 -1.81 18.07 3.28
C HIS A 379 -0.72 17.84 2.21
N ALA A 380 -0.51 16.58 1.79
CA ALA A 380 0.44 16.25 0.73
C ALA A 380 0.06 16.91 -0.61
N LYS A 381 -1.24 16.87 -0.96
CA LYS A 381 -1.73 17.54 -2.19
C LYS A 381 -1.57 19.05 -2.12
N ALA A 382 -1.90 19.66 -0.98
CA ALA A 382 -1.74 21.10 -0.80
C ALA A 382 -0.27 21.54 -0.88
N ALA A 383 0.66 20.74 -0.33
CA ALA A 383 2.09 20.98 -0.46
C ALA A 383 2.52 20.94 -1.94
N ALA A 384 2.11 19.93 -2.69
CA ALA A 384 2.41 19.83 -4.12
C ALA A 384 1.83 20.99 -4.93
N LEU A 385 0.57 21.37 -4.68
CA LEU A 385 -0.07 22.50 -5.36
C LEU A 385 0.64 23.82 -5.07
N ARG A 386 1.04 24.05 -3.81
CA ARG A 386 1.85 25.20 -3.42
C ARG A 386 3.22 25.21 -4.09
N ALA A 387 3.82 24.02 -4.27
CA ALA A 387 5.11 23.88 -4.92
C ALA A 387 5.08 24.29 -6.39
N VAL A 388 3.99 24.00 -7.10
CA VAL A 388 3.86 24.23 -8.55
C VAL A 388 3.07 25.51 -8.91
N GLU A 389 2.56 26.26 -7.94
CA GLU A 389 1.68 27.40 -8.17
C GLU A 389 2.27 28.45 -9.14
N ASP A 390 3.57 28.73 -9.02
CA ASP A 390 4.28 29.66 -9.89
C ASP A 390 4.51 29.08 -11.31
N GLY A 391 4.74 27.76 -11.41
CA GLY A 391 4.89 27.04 -12.68
C GLY A 391 3.58 26.90 -13.47
N VAL A 392 2.43 26.76 -12.79
CA VAL A 392 1.10 26.65 -13.44
C VAL A 392 0.64 27.98 -14.02
N ARG A 393 0.98 29.11 -13.40
CA ARG A 393 0.67 30.46 -13.94
C ARG A 393 1.41 30.72 -15.25
N LEU A 394 2.64 30.25 -15.38
CA LEU A 394 3.47 30.37 -16.59
C LEU A 394 2.99 29.51 -17.77
N GLN A 395 2.12 28.52 -17.55
CA GLN A 395 1.53 27.71 -18.64
C GLN A 395 0.22 28.28 -19.19
N LYS A 396 -0.39 29.27 -18.51
CA LYS A 396 -1.67 29.89 -18.90
C LYS A 396 -1.51 31.20 -19.68
N VAL A 397 -0.27 31.69 -19.85
CA VAL A 397 0.11 32.79 -20.73
C VAL A 397 0.73 32.19 -21.98
#